data_AF-A0A7J7J0Z2-F1
#
_entry.id   AF-A0A7J7J0Z2-F1
#
_cell.length_a   1.000
_cell.length_b   1.000
_cell.length_c   1.000
_cell.angle_alpha   90.00
_cell.angle_beta   90.00
_cell.angle_gamma   90.00
#
_symmetry.space_group_name_H-M   'P 1'
#
loop_
_entity.id
_entity.type
_entity.pdbx_description
1 polymer ?
#
loop_
_entity_poly.entity_id
_entity_poly.type
_entity_poly.pdbx_seq_one_letter_code
_entity_poly.pdbx_strand_id
1 'polypeptide(L)' 'MVNVMKGVLVKCDSAMKQFLLHLDETNAFNCKFVLADLDDTHLFISSEIIPRLQAEIDDLMEKLSFPITKQD' A
#
# COMPACT_ATOMS: atom_id res chain seq x y z
N MET A 1 28.38 -7.35 -3.60
CA MET A 1 27.52 -7.24 -4.79
C MET A 1 26.37 -6.32 -4.39
N VAL A 2 26.26 -5.11 -4.95
CA VAL A 2 25.27 -4.11 -4.53
C VAL A 2 24.13 -4.07 -5.54
N ASN A 3 22.89 -4.21 -5.08
CA ASN A 3 21.71 -4.08 -5.93
C ASN A 3 21.13 -2.68 -5.71
N VAL A 4 21.16 -1.84 -6.75
CA VAL A 4 20.59 -0.48 -6.70
C VAL A 4 19.29 -0.51 -7.50
N MET A 5 18.17 -0.43 -6.78
CA MET A 5 16.84 -0.37 -7.36
C MET A 5 16.22 1.00 -7.07
N LYS A 6 15.66 1.64 -8.10
CA LYS A 6 14.94 2.90 -7.94
C LYS A 6 13.52 2.58 -7.48
N GLY A 7 13.09 3.20 -6.39
CA GLY A 7 11.78 2.98 -5.79
C GLY A 7 11.39 4.13 -4.87
N VAL A 8 10.21 4.01 -4.27
CA VAL A 8 9.68 4.95 -3.29
C VAL A 8 9.66 4.26 -1.93
N LEU A 9 10.19 4.97 -0.93
CA LEU A 9 10.06 4.58 0.46
C LEU A 9 8.73 5.12 0.99
N VAL A 10 7.83 4.23 1.37
CA VAL A 10 6.57 4.58 2.02
C VAL A 10 6.74 4.39 3.52
N LYS A 11 6.42 5.45 4.27
CA LYS A 11 6.30 5.41 5.71
C LYS A 11 4.83 5.35 6.09
N CYS A 12 4.42 4.26 6.74
CA CYS A 12 3.04 4.01 7.12
C CYS A 12 2.98 3.26 8.46
N ASP A 13 1.82 3.19 9.09
CA ASP A 13 1.58 2.42 10.31
C ASP A 13 1.50 0.90 10.03
N SER A 14 1.60 0.09 11.08
CA SER A 14 1.62 -1.37 10.98
C SER A 14 0.34 -1.96 10.36
N ALA A 15 -0.82 -1.32 10.61
CA ALA A 15 -2.09 -1.76 10.01
C ALA A 15 -2.10 -1.51 8.50
N MET A 16 -1.65 -0.33 8.06
CA MET A 16 -1.52 0.00 6.64
C MET A 16 -0.47 -0.86 5.93
N LYS A 17 0.63 -1.22 6.60
CA LYS A 17 1.62 -2.18 6.07
C LYS A 17 0.97 -3.54 5.80
N GLN A 18 0.22 -4.10 6.75
CA GLN A 18 -0.51 -5.36 6.56
C GLN A 18 -1.50 -5.27 5.40
N PHE A 19 -2.19 -4.14 5.27
CA PHE A 19 -3.08 -3.90 4.15
C PHE A 19 -2.34 -3.90 2.80
N LEU A 20 -1.19 -3.22 2.70
CA LEU A 20 -0.36 -3.22 1.50
C LEU A 20 0.17 -4.62 1.14
N LEU A 21 0.60 -5.40 2.14
CA LEU A 21 1.00 -6.80 1.93
C LEU A 21 -0.17 -7.64 1.41
N HIS A 22 -1.37 -7.44 1.93
CA HIS A 22 -2.56 -8.15 1.48
C HIS A 22 -2.97 -7.77 0.05
N LEU A 23 -2.82 -6.50 -0.33
CA LEU A 23 -2.99 -6.04 -1.71
C LEU A 23 -1.94 -6.63 -2.66
N ASP A 24 -0.70 -6.76 -2.21
CA ASP A 24 0.37 -7.43 -2.95
C ASP A 24 0.07 -8.92 -3.17
N GLU A 25 -0.44 -9.63 -2.15
CA GLU A 25 -0.87 -11.03 -2.24
C GLU A 25 -2.09 -11.22 -3.16
N THR A 26 -3.05 -10.30 -3.10
CA THR A 26 -4.24 -10.32 -3.97
C THR A 26 -3.88 -10.06 -5.43
N ASN A 27 -2.63 -9.65 -5.70
CA ASN A 27 -2.11 -9.37 -7.03
C ASN A 27 -3.03 -8.37 -7.76
N ALA A 28 -3.59 -7.40 -7.02
CA ALA A 28 -4.61 -6.47 -7.50
C ALA A 28 -4.19 -5.70 -8.76
N PHE A 29 -2.88 -5.57 -8.97
CA PHE A 29 -2.28 -4.90 -10.12
C PHE A 29 -1.55 -5.84 -11.10
N ASN A 30 -1.79 -7.16 -10.99
CA ASN A 30 -1.10 -8.22 -11.73
C ASN A 30 0.43 -8.29 -11.52
N CYS A 31 0.98 -7.44 -10.65
CA CYS A 31 2.39 -7.35 -10.35
C CYS A 31 2.57 -7.07 -8.86
N LYS A 32 3.56 -7.74 -8.26
CA LYS A 32 4.06 -7.40 -6.93
C LYS A 32 4.71 -6.03 -6.98
N PHE A 33 4.32 -5.16 -6.06
CA PHE A 33 4.83 -3.81 -5.96
C PHE A 33 5.75 -3.62 -4.77
N VAL A 34 5.69 -4.53 -3.79
CA VAL A 34 6.60 -4.54 -2.64
C VAL A 34 7.97 -5.06 -3.09
N LEU A 35 8.96 -4.16 -3.07
CA LEU A 35 10.35 -4.47 -3.43
C LEU A 35 11.12 -5.02 -2.23
N ALA A 36 10.98 -4.36 -1.07
CA ALA A 36 11.62 -4.75 0.16
C ALA A 36 10.84 -4.28 1.39
N ASP A 37 10.73 -5.16 2.38
CA ASP A 37 10.30 -4.79 3.72
C ASP A 37 11.53 -4.35 4.52
N LEU A 38 11.52 -3.12 5.02
CA LEU A 38 12.63 -2.60 5.81
C LEU A 38 12.34 -2.69 7.30
N ASP A 39 11.12 -2.30 7.71
CA ASP A 39 10.66 -2.33 9.10
C ASP A 39 9.12 -2.39 9.17
N ASP A 40 8.54 -2.44 10.37
CA ASP A 40 7.09 -2.36 10.61
C ASP A 40 6.42 -1.10 10.06
N THR A 41 7.18 -0.01 9.88
CA THR A 41 6.65 1.27 9.39
C THR A 41 7.25 1.74 8.08
N HIS A 42 8.18 0.98 7.51
CA HIS A 42 8.93 1.35 6.32
C HIS A 42 8.83 0.23 5.27
N LEU A 43 8.18 0.55 4.16
CA LEU A 43 8.02 -0.36 3.03
C LEU A 43 8.64 0.28 1.79
N PHE A 44 9.46 -0.48 1.07
CA PHE A 44 10.05 -0.05 -0.18
C PHE A 44 9.26 -0.61 -1.36
N ILE A 45 8.71 0.26 -2.20
CA ILE A 45 7.83 -0.12 -3.30
C ILE A 45 8.23 0.53 -4.62
N SER A 46 7.77 -0.04 -5.73
CA SER A 46 8.02 0.51 -7.07
C SER A 46 7.28 1.84 -7.27
N SER A 47 7.94 2.84 -7.88
CA SER A 47 7.34 4.17 -8.11
C SER A 47 6.23 4.16 -9.16
N GLU A 48 6.25 3.20 -10.10
CA GLU A 48 5.33 3.14 -11.24
C GLU A 48 3.89 2.80 -10.84
N ILE A 49 3.74 2.12 -9.70
CA ILE A 49 2.47 1.61 -9.18
C ILE A 49 1.86 2.54 -8.13
N ILE A 50 2.63 3.46 -7.56
CA ILE A 50 2.17 4.50 -6.61
C ILE A 50 0.84 5.15 -7.02
N PRO A 51 0.66 5.70 -8.24
CA PRO A 51 -0.57 6.41 -8.58
C PRO A 51 -1.78 5.48 -8.62
N ARG A 52 -1.60 4.21 -9.02
CA ARG A 52 -2.67 3.21 -9.03
C ARG A 52 -3.00 2.73 -7.63
N LEU A 53 -1.97 2.52 -6.81
CA LEU A 53 -2.09 2.13 -5.41
C LEU A 53 -2.87 3.18 -4.62
N GLN A 54 -2.55 4.46 -4.80
CA GLN A 54 -3.29 5.56 -4.16
C GLN A 54 -4.76 5.58 -4.57
N ALA A 55 -5.06 5.46 -5.87
CA ALA A 55 -6.43 5.44 -6.35
C ALA A 55 -7.24 4.26 -5.77
N GLU A 56 -6.70 3.04 -5.77
CA GLU A 56 -7.38 1.87 -5.18
C GLU A 56 -7.55 2.00 -3.66
N ILE A 57 -6.54 2.55 -2.96
CA ILE A 57 -6.63 2.82 -1.51
C ILE A 57 -7.72 3.86 -1.25
N ASP A 58 -7.81 4.93 -2.03
CA ASP A 58 -8.83 5.97 -1.91
C ASP A 58 -10.23 5.40 -2.20
N ASP A 59 -10.40 4.64 -3.29
CA ASP A 59 -11.64 3.93 -3.63
C ASP A 59 -12.08 2.96 -2.52
N LEU A 60 -11.12 2.26 -1.91
CA LEU A 60 -11.38 1.32 -0.84
C LEU A 60 -11.67 2.04 0.48
N MET A 61 -10.97 3.13 0.79
CA MET A 61 -11.30 3.99 1.92
C MET A 61 -12.67 4.63 1.75
N GLU A 62 -13.09 5.00 0.55
CA GLU A 62 -14.43 5.50 0.26
C GLU A 62 -15.49 4.40 0.48
N LYS A 63 -15.23 3.17 0.03
CA LYS A 63 -16.10 2.00 0.29
C LYS A 63 -16.17 1.61 1.75
N LEU A 64 -15.08 1.74 2.50
CA LEU A 64 -15.03 1.47 3.95
C LEU A 64 -15.61 2.64 4.76
N SER A 65 -15.53 3.85 4.22
CA SER A 65 -16.24 5.05 4.68
C SER A 65 -17.72 4.95 4.31
N PHE A 66 -18.39 3.91 4.81
CA PHE A 66 -19.79 4.07 5.12
C PHE A 66 -19.90 5.28 6.05
N PRO A 67 -20.86 6.19 5.84
CA PRO A 67 -21.09 7.23 6.83
C PRO A 67 -21.30 6.48 8.12
N ILE A 68 -20.41 6.71 9.09
CA ILE A 68 -20.69 6.40 10.47
C ILE A 68 -21.93 7.23 10.72
N THR A 69 -23.11 6.61 10.60
CA THR A 69 -24.36 7.23 10.96
C THR A 69 -24.12 7.69 12.37
N LYS A 70 -23.93 8.99 12.54
CA LYS A 70 -24.13 9.67 13.80
C LYS A 70 -25.60 9.40 14.11
N GLN A 71 -25.86 8.30 14.80
CA GLN A 71 -27.16 8.02 15.38
C GLN A 71 -27.06 8.43 16.85
N ASP A 72 -27.94 9.38 17.17
CA ASP A 72 -28.23 10.02 18.46
C ASP A 72 -27.23 11.06 19.02
#